data_AF-A0A0H5PYG9-F1
#
_entry.id   AF-A0A0H5PYG9-F1
#
_cell.length_a   1.000
_cell.length_b   1.000
_cell.length_c   1.000
_cell.angle_alpha   90.00
_cell.angle_beta   90.00
_cell.angle_gamma   90.00
#
_symmetry.space_group_name_H-M   'P 1'
#
loop_
_entity.id
_entity.type
_entity.pdbx_description
1 polymer ?
#
loop_
_entity_poly.entity_id
_entity_poly.type
_entity_poly.pdbx_seq_one_letter_code
_entity_poly.pdbx_strand_id
1 'polypeptide(L)'
;MTELERVLLDRLERIETAHQQQTTALEQQLQQQARSLSELQIACTSALESCGVLCGELQRSFETLQSGVERSNRATTTALGSLSSSVNDLNEALDALQRAQR
;
A
#
# COMPACT_ATOMS: atom_id res chain seq x y z
N MET A 1 -50.84 -18.30 51.85
CA MET A 1 -49.95 -18.61 50.71
C MET A 1 -49.96 -20.11 50.53
N THR A 2 -50.28 -20.59 49.34
CA THR A 2 -50.33 -22.02 49.02
C THR A 2 -48.94 -22.55 48.63
N GLU A 3 -48.70 -23.85 48.75
CA GLU A 3 -47.42 -24.46 48.34
C GLU A 3 -47.11 -24.23 46.86
N LEU A 4 -48.14 -24.19 46.02
CA LEU A 4 -48.02 -23.89 44.60
C LEU A 4 -47.49 -22.48 44.35
N GLU A 5 -48.02 -21.47 45.04
CA GLU A 5 -47.53 -20.09 44.94
C GLU A 5 -46.05 -19.99 45.32
N ARG A 6 -45.62 -20.74 46.34
CA ARG A 6 -44.22 -20.75 46.80
C ARG A 6 -43.28 -21.36 45.76
N VAL A 7 -43.67 -22.47 45.14
CA VAL A 7 -42.89 -23.14 44.08
C VAL A 7 -42.82 -22.27 42.82
N LEU A 8 -43.91 -21.59 42.47
CA LEU A 8 -43.94 -20.67 41.33
C LEU A 8 -43.02 -19.46 41.54
N LEU A 9 -43.01 -18.88 42.75
CA LEU A 9 -42.13 -17.77 43.11
C LEU A 9 -40.65 -18.17 43.05
N ASP A 10 -40.27 -19.30 43.65
CA ASP A 10 -38.89 -19.80 43.59
C ASP A 10 -38.43 -20.05 42.14
N ARG A 11 -39.33 -20.58 41.29
CA ARG A 11 -39.01 -20.80 39.88
C ARG A 11 -38.86 -19.51 39.09
N LEU A 12 -39.72 -18.52 39.34
CA LEU A 12 -39.61 -17.19 38.74
C LEU A 12 -38.30 -16.51 39.13
N GLU A 13 -37.94 -16.54 40.41
CA GLU A 13 -36.71 -15.92 40.92
C GLU A 13 -35.45 -16.54 40.29
N ARG A 14 -35.44 -17.88 40.10
CA ARG A 14 -34.36 -18.57 39.38
C ARG A 14 -34.28 -18.18 37.92
N ILE A 15 -35.42 -18.05 37.25
CA ILE A 15 -35.48 -17.65 35.84
C ILE A 15 -34.99 -16.21 35.68
N GLU A 16 -35.45 -15.31 36.54
CA GLU A 16 -35.04 -13.90 36.54
C GLU A 16 -33.54 -13.76 36.79
N THR A 17 -33.01 -14.48 37.78
CA THR A 17 -31.56 -14.50 38.06
C THR A 17 -30.77 -15.03 36.87
N ALA A 18 -31.21 -16.13 36.23
CA ALA A 18 -30.56 -16.68 35.06
C ALA A 18 -30.58 -15.70 33.87
N HIS A 19 -31.71 -15.02 33.63
CA HIS A 19 -31.83 -14.00 32.60
C HIS A 19 -30.92 -12.80 32.87
N GLN A 20 -30.84 -12.34 34.12
CA GLN A 20 -29.95 -11.24 34.51
C GLN A 20 -28.48 -11.58 34.22
N GLN A 21 -28.07 -12.80 34.55
CA GLN A 21 -26.71 -13.30 34.29
C GLN A 21 -26.41 -13.41 32.79
N GLN A 22 -27.34 -13.95 32.00
CA GLN A 22 -27.21 -14.05 30.55
C GLN A 22 -27.12 -12.67 29.90
N THR A 23 -27.96 -11.73 30.31
CA THR A 23 -27.96 -10.36 29.80
C THR A 23 -26.62 -9.69 30.08
N THR A 24 -26.14 -9.78 31.32
CA THR A 24 -24.83 -9.24 31.71
C THR A 24 -23.69 -9.85 30.88
N ALA A 25 -23.72 -11.17 30.63
CA ALA A 25 -22.71 -11.84 29.82
C ALA A 25 -22.75 -11.38 28.35
N LEU A 26 -23.94 -11.20 27.78
CA LEU A 26 -24.12 -10.69 26.42
C LEU A 26 -23.65 -9.23 26.29
N GLU A 27 -23.94 -8.38 27.27
CA GLU A 27 -23.45 -7.00 27.29
C GLU A 27 -21.92 -6.94 27.32
N GLN A 28 -21.28 -7.79 28.14
CA GLN A 28 -19.81 -7.90 28.17
C GLN A 28 -19.25 -8.39 26.84
N GLN A 29 -19.88 -9.38 26.20
CA GLN A 29 -19.47 -9.86 24.88
C GLN A 29 -19.61 -8.77 23.82
N LEU A 30 -20.72 -8.03 23.82
CA LEU A 30 -20.95 -6.95 22.87
C LEU A 30 -19.92 -5.82 23.07
N GLN A 31 -19.60 -5.47 24.31
CA GLN A 31 -18.58 -4.48 24.61
C GLN A 31 -17.19 -4.94 24.15
N GLN A 32 -16.85 -6.22 24.33
CA GLN A 32 -15.59 -6.77 23.86
C GLN A 32 -15.52 -6.76 22.33
N GLN A 33 -16.60 -7.17 21.64
CA GLN A 33 -16.68 -7.14 20.18
C GLN A 33 -16.55 -5.71 19.63
N ALA A 34 -17.19 -4.73 20.28
CA ALA A 34 -17.08 -3.33 19.89
C ALA A 34 -15.64 -2.81 20.00
N ARG A 35 -14.91 -3.20 21.06
CA ARG A 35 -13.49 -2.85 21.21
C ARG A 35 -12.63 -3.49 20.12
N SER A 36 -12.78 -4.78 19.88
CA SER A 36 -12.03 -5.49 18.83
C SER A 36 -12.32 -4.94 17.43
N LEU A 37 -13.56 -4.56 17.14
CA LEU A 37 -13.90 -3.89 15.88
C LEU A 37 -13.23 -2.52 15.76
N SER A 38 -13.20 -1.73 16.83
CA SER A 38 -12.51 -0.44 16.86
C SER A 38 -11.00 -0.60 16.64
N GLU A 39 -10.37 -1.59 17.29
CA GLU A 39 -8.95 -1.90 17.10
C GLU A 39 -8.65 -2.30 15.65
N LEU A 40 -9.49 -3.17 15.07
CA LEU A 40 -9.35 -3.58 13.68
C LEU A 40 -9.52 -2.40 12.71
N GLN A 41 -10.49 -1.52 12.96
CA GLN A 41 -10.72 -0.33 12.16
C GLN A 41 -9.50 0.60 12.19
N ILE A 42 -8.90 0.81 13.36
CA ILE A 42 -7.67 1.60 13.50
C ILE A 42 -6.53 0.95 12.70
N ALA A 43 -6.30 -0.36 12.88
CA ALA A 43 -5.25 -1.08 12.18
C ALA A 43 -5.42 -1.01 10.65
N CYS A 44 -6.63 -1.20 10.14
CA CYS A 44 -6.93 -1.07 8.71
C CYS A 44 -6.70 0.36 8.20
N THR A 45 -7.09 1.37 8.97
CA THR A 45 -6.90 2.78 8.59
C THR A 45 -5.41 3.11 8.51
N SER A 46 -4.62 2.75 9.53
CA SER A 46 -3.18 2.96 9.54
C SER A 46 -2.45 2.19 8.43
N ALA A 47 -2.92 0.98 8.10
CA ALA A 47 -2.37 0.21 6.98
C ALA A 47 -2.67 0.88 5.63
N LEU A 48 -3.89 1.41 5.43
CA LEU A 48 -4.26 2.14 4.22
C LEU A 48 -3.46 3.45 4.07
N GLU A 49 -3.27 4.20 5.15
CA GLU A 49 -2.42 5.40 5.15
C GLU A 49 -0.98 5.06 4.77
N SER A 50 -0.42 4.02 5.39
CA SER A 50 0.95 3.55 5.09
C SER A 50 1.08 3.12 3.63
N CYS A 51 0.07 2.42 3.10
CA CYS A 51 0.03 2.03 1.70
C CYS A 51 0.00 3.25 0.78
N GLY A 52 -0.81 4.27 1.09
CA GLY A 52 -0.86 5.52 0.35
C GLY A 52 0.49 6.24 0.30
N VAL A 53 1.21 6.30 1.43
CA VAL A 53 2.57 6.86 1.49
C VAL A 53 3.53 6.09 0.60
N LEU A 54 3.58 4.76 0.75
CA LEU A 54 4.47 3.90 -0.04
C LEU A 54 4.19 3.98 -1.54
N CYS A 55 2.91 4.01 -1.94
CA CYS A 55 2.53 4.20 -3.33
C CYS A 55 3.00 5.56 -3.87
N GLY A 56 2.87 6.63 -3.09
CA GLY A 56 3.35 7.96 -3.47
C GLY A 56 4.87 8.04 -3.59
N GLU A 57 5.61 7.38 -2.70
CA GLU A 57 7.08 7.26 -2.77
C GLU A 57 7.53 6.45 -3.98
N LEU A 58 6.84 5.34 -4.27
CA LEU A 58 7.12 4.50 -5.42
C LEU A 58 6.87 5.27 -6.72
N GLN A 59 5.76 6.02 -6.81
CA GLN A 59 5.47 6.87 -7.96
C GLN A 59 6.57 7.91 -8.18
N ARG A 60 6.99 8.63 -7.14
CA ARG A 60 8.09 9.61 -7.22
C ARG A 60 9.41 8.97 -7.67
N SER A 61 9.67 7.75 -7.21
CA SER A 61 10.87 6.99 -7.61
C SER A 61 10.82 6.61 -9.09
N PHE A 62 9.66 6.18 -9.59
CA PHE A 62 9.46 5.89 -11.01
C PHE A 62 9.58 7.14 -11.89
N GLU A 63 8.99 8.26 -11.50
CA GLU A 63 9.12 9.53 -12.22
C GLU A 63 10.59 10.00 -12.30
N THR A 64 11.31 9.87 -11.19
CA THR A 64 12.74 10.19 -11.13
C THR A 64 13.54 9.28 -12.07
N LEU A 65 13.28 7.97 -12.03
CA LEU A 65 13.93 6.99 -12.91
C LEU A 65 13.64 7.28 -14.39
N GLN A 66 12.38 7.52 -14.74
CA GLN A 66 11.96 7.86 -16.10
C GLN A 66 12.70 9.12 -16.60
N SER A 67 12.74 10.18 -15.80
CA SER A 67 13.47 11.40 -16.16
C SER A 67 14.97 11.15 -16.37
N GLY A 68 15.55 10.24 -15.60
CA GLY A 68 16.95 9.83 -15.71
C GLY A 68 17.22 9.05 -16.99
N VAL A 69 16.34 8.11 -17.32
CA VAL A 69 16.40 7.32 -18.58
C VAL A 69 16.26 8.24 -19.78
N GLU A 70 15.32 9.18 -19.79
CA GLU A 70 15.15 10.12 -20.89
C GLU A 70 16.38 11.02 -21.08
N ARG A 71 16.94 11.54 -19.98
CA ARG A 71 18.18 12.34 -20.03
C ARG A 71 19.36 11.53 -20.55
N SER A 72 19.53 10.30 -20.07
CA SER A 72 20.58 9.39 -20.52
C SER A 72 20.45 9.05 -22.00
N ASN A 73 19.22 8.78 -22.46
CA ASN A 73 18.96 8.47 -23.85
C ASN A 73 19.25 9.65 -24.78
N ARG A 74 18.88 10.87 -24.38
CA ARG A 74 19.24 12.10 -25.12
C ARG A 74 20.75 12.28 -25.19
N ALA A 75 21.46 12.16 -24.06
CA ALA A 75 22.91 12.30 -24.01
C ALA A 75 23.61 11.27 -24.91
N THR A 76 23.18 10.02 -24.85
CA THR A 76 23.71 8.93 -25.69
C THR A 76 23.44 9.18 -27.17
N THR A 77 22.22 9.63 -27.52
CA THR A 77 21.86 9.96 -28.91
C THR A 77 22.72 11.09 -29.46
N THR A 78 22.93 12.15 -28.68
CA THR A 78 23.82 13.26 -29.06
C THR A 78 25.26 12.79 -29.23
N ALA A 79 25.79 12.00 -28.28
CA ALA A 79 27.15 11.48 -28.37
C ALA A 79 27.35 10.59 -29.59
N LEU A 80 26.37 9.74 -29.91
CA LEU A 80 26.39 8.89 -31.09
C LEU A 80 26.35 9.71 -32.38
N GLY A 81 25.53 10.76 -32.43
CA GLY A 81 25.48 11.70 -33.56
C GLY A 81 26.82 12.40 -33.79
N SER A 82 27.44 12.90 -32.72
CA SER A 82 28.77 13.52 -32.78
C SER A 82 29.84 12.52 -33.24
N LEU A 83 29.82 11.29 -32.71
CA LEU A 83 30.75 10.24 -33.13
C LEU A 83 30.57 9.90 -34.61
N SER A 84 29.33 9.78 -35.09
CA SER A 84 29.04 9.54 -36.50
C SER A 84 29.59 10.66 -37.39
N SER A 85 29.46 11.92 -36.98
CA SER A 85 30.05 13.05 -37.70
C SER A 85 31.57 12.93 -37.75
N SER A 86 32.23 12.71 -36.61
CA SER A 86 33.69 12.58 -36.56
C SER A 86 34.22 11.42 -37.38
N VAL A 87 33.50 10.29 -37.43
CA VAL A 87 33.85 9.15 -38.29
C VAL A 87 33.73 9.52 -39.76
N ASN A 88 32.68 10.27 -40.15
CA ASN A 88 32.52 10.73 -41.51
C ASN A 88 33.66 11.69 -41.91
N ASP A 89 33.97 12.68 -41.07
CA ASP A 89 35.06 13.64 -41.31
C ASP A 89 36.42 12.92 -41.47
N LEU A 90 36.68 11.90 -40.64
CA LEU A 90 37.89 11.08 -40.74
C LEU A 90 37.94 10.30 -42.04
N ASN A 91 36.81 9.73 -42.48
CA ASN A 91 36.72 8.97 -43.72
C ASN A 91 36.96 9.89 -44.94
N GLU A 92 36.40 11.09 -44.94
CA GLU A 92 36.66 12.11 -45.97
C GLU A 92 38.13 12.54 -46.01
N ALA A 93 38.75 12.74 -44.85
CA ALA A 93 40.17 13.06 -44.75
C ALA A 93 41.07 11.93 -45.28
N LEU A 94 40.71 10.68 -45.00
CA LEU A 94 41.42 9.50 -45.50
C LEU A 94 41.32 9.39 -47.03
N ASP A 95 40.13 9.60 -47.60
CA ASP A 95 39.90 9.62 -49.05
C ASP A 95 40.72 10.73 -49.73
N ALA A 96 40.75 11.92 -49.13
CA ALA A 96 41.55 13.03 -49.63
C ALA A 96 43.05 12.70 -49.65
N LEU A 97 43.56 12.08 -48.58
CA LEU A 97 44.95 11.62 -48.49
C LEU A 97 45.28 10.59 -49.58
N GLN A 98 44.40 9.60 -49.79
CA GLN A 98 44.58 8.58 -50.83
C GLN A 98 44.61 9.18 -52.23
N ARG A 99 43.78 10.19 -52.51
CA ARG A 99 43.82 10.91 -53.79
C ARG A 99 45.09 11.71 -53.97
N ALA A 100 45.62 12.34 -52.92
CA ALA A 100 46.87 13.10 -52.98
C ALA A 100 48.12 12.21 -53.17
N GLN A 101 48.02 10.92 -52.85
CA GLN A 101 49.09 9.93 -53.03
C GLN A 101 49.06 9.21 -54.39
N ARG A 102 48.06 9.44 -55.23
CA ARG A 102 47.97 8.92 -56.61
C ARG A 102 48.37 10.00 -57.61
#